data_AF-A0A0Q9SSI2-F1
#
_entry.id   AF-A0A0Q9SSI2-F1
#
_cell.length_a   1.000
_cell.length_b   1.000
_cell.length_c   1.000
_cell.angle_alpha   90.00
_cell.angle_beta   90.00
_cell.angle_gamma   90.00
#
_symmetry.space_group_name_H-M   'P 1'
#
loop_
_entity.id
_entity.type
_entity.pdbx_description
1 polymer ?
#
loop_
_entity_poly.entity_id
_entity_poly.type
_entity_poly.pdbx_seq_one_letter_code
_entity_poly.pdbx_strand_id
1 'polypeptide(L)'
;MGEHRVTVNGAPRALDGTDPSTTTLDWLRAQGLTGAKEGCAEGECGACSIMVARPTEGSGTQWTAINACLVPVAALDGQEVVTSEGLGRPDALHPVQREMAVRGGSQCGYCTPGFICSMAAEYYREGRCAATAATPDPSQNGHEPAATANDPGNAPDHEHGPNGFDLHALSGNLCRCTGYRPIRDAAYALGAPADDDPYAARLAAAPPVARATRLDGATGTYARPGDLTEALSLLADHPDAVLVAGATDWGVEVNIRGARTPFAIGIDRLPELRTLSVGDDSVEIGAALSLSEVERGLAGRVPLLDKMFPQFASRLIRNGATIGGNLGTGSPIGDTPPALLALEALVVLASADGEREVPLADYFTGYRQTVKREGELIRAVRIPLPLSEVTAFHKIAKRRFDDISSVAVGFALDLREGVVTKARIGLGGVAATPIRALATEAALEGRAWSADVVREAAAVMRAEGTPMDDHRASAAYRTATLGTALLKLHAETATQQEVGA
;
A
#
# COMPACT_ATOMS: atom_id res chain seq x y z
N MET A 1 9.97 33.12 -11.62
CA MET A 1 10.12 31.73 -11.17
C MET A 1 9.74 31.71 -9.70
N GLY A 2 8.66 31.02 -9.32
CA GLY A 2 8.26 30.96 -7.91
C GLY A 2 9.28 30.16 -7.11
N GLU A 3 9.60 30.62 -5.90
CA GLU A 3 10.53 29.93 -5.01
C GLU A 3 9.93 28.60 -4.55
N HIS A 4 10.52 27.48 -5.00
CA HIS A 4 10.15 26.12 -4.62
C HIS A 4 10.37 25.92 -3.12
N ARG A 5 9.36 25.39 -2.41
CA ARG A 5 9.38 25.35 -0.94
C ARG A 5 8.52 24.24 -0.36
N VAL A 6 8.92 23.76 0.81
CA VAL A 6 8.13 22.83 1.65
C VAL A 6 7.85 23.49 2.99
N THR A 7 6.63 23.37 3.49
CA THR A 7 6.32 23.82 4.87
C THR A 7 6.69 22.70 5.83
N VAL A 8 7.63 22.93 6.74
CA VAL A 8 8.09 21.93 7.72
C VAL A 8 7.88 22.46 9.13
N ASN A 9 7.09 21.73 9.93
CA ASN A 9 6.70 22.12 11.28
C ASN A 9 6.14 23.56 11.33
N GLY A 10 5.31 23.92 10.34
CA GLY A 10 4.71 25.26 10.20
C GLY A 10 5.62 26.34 9.61
N ALA A 11 6.91 26.07 9.37
CA ALA A 11 7.85 27.02 8.79
C ALA A 11 8.14 26.73 7.31
N PRO A 12 8.03 27.71 6.39
CA PRO A 12 8.42 27.51 5.00
C PRO A 12 9.94 27.34 4.88
N ARG A 13 10.38 26.39 4.05
CA ARG A 13 11.80 26.13 3.77
C ARG A 13 12.01 25.99 2.27
N ALA A 14 12.98 26.72 1.75
CA ALA A 14 13.31 26.75 0.32
C ALA A 14 13.94 25.43 -0.14
N LEU A 15 13.71 25.09 -1.41
CA LEU A 15 14.35 23.98 -2.11
C LEU A 15 15.50 24.44 -3.01
N ASP A 16 15.78 25.74 -3.08
CA ASP A 16 16.84 26.29 -3.93
C ASP A 16 18.20 25.65 -3.65
N GLY A 17 18.89 25.25 -4.72
CA GLY A 17 20.18 24.56 -4.65
C GLY A 17 20.11 23.12 -4.15
N THR A 18 18.92 22.57 -3.91
CA THR A 18 18.75 21.16 -3.54
C THR A 18 18.90 20.29 -4.78
N ASP A 19 19.78 19.30 -4.69
CA ASP A 19 19.97 18.34 -5.77
C ASP A 19 18.72 17.44 -5.93
N PRO A 20 18.26 17.14 -7.17
CA PRO A 20 17.02 16.38 -7.41
C PRO A 20 16.95 14.99 -6.79
N SER A 21 18.11 14.34 -6.58
CA SER A 21 18.16 13.02 -5.94
C SER A 21 18.12 13.09 -4.41
N THR A 22 18.15 14.29 -3.81
CA THR A 22 18.18 14.47 -2.36
C THR A 22 16.90 13.92 -1.73
N THR A 23 17.06 12.93 -0.85
CA THR A 23 15.94 12.36 -0.10
C THR A 23 15.37 13.40 0.87
N THR A 24 14.08 13.26 1.20
CA THR A 24 13.44 14.12 2.20
C THR A 24 14.13 14.00 3.55
N LEU A 25 14.61 12.80 3.90
CA LEU A 25 15.37 12.55 5.12
C LEU A 25 16.67 13.38 5.17
N ASP A 26 17.49 13.31 4.13
CA ASP A 26 18.77 14.02 4.08
C ASP A 26 18.56 15.53 4.10
N TRP A 27 17.58 16.01 3.33
CA TRP A 27 17.24 17.41 3.29
C TRP A 27 16.78 17.93 4.66
N LEU A 28 15.89 17.20 5.37
CA LEU A 28 15.46 17.59 6.73
C LEU A 28 16.64 17.64 7.71
N ARG A 29 17.53 16.66 7.65
CA ARG A 29 18.70 16.56 8.55
C ARG A 29 19.72 17.66 8.27
N ALA A 30 19.97 18.00 7.01
CA ALA A 30 20.83 19.12 6.61
C ALA A 30 20.31 20.48 7.14
N GLN A 31 18.99 20.58 7.37
CA GLN A 31 18.33 21.75 7.95
C GLN A 31 18.31 21.74 9.50
N GLY A 32 18.99 20.78 10.13
CA GLY A 32 19.07 20.63 11.59
C GLY A 32 17.88 19.89 12.23
N LEU A 33 16.91 19.42 11.44
CA LEU A 33 15.79 18.60 11.92
C LEU A 33 16.21 17.13 11.90
N THR A 34 16.79 16.69 13.01
CA THR A 34 17.49 15.40 13.09
C THR A 34 16.66 14.28 13.71
N GLY A 35 15.42 14.53 14.11
CA GLY A 35 14.54 13.55 14.76
C GLY A 35 14.23 12.36 13.88
N ALA A 36 13.91 12.58 12.60
CA ALA A 36 13.87 11.50 11.62
C ALA A 36 15.27 10.90 11.41
N LYS A 37 15.36 9.57 11.50
CA LYS A 37 16.64 8.84 11.48
C LYS A 37 16.78 7.97 10.24
N GLU A 38 18.00 7.82 9.76
CA GLU A 38 18.33 6.76 8.81
C GLU A 38 18.57 5.46 9.58
N GLY A 39 17.81 4.41 9.24
CA GLY A 39 17.98 3.08 9.84
C GLY A 39 18.31 2.00 8.82
N CYS A 40 17.59 1.97 7.69
CA CYS A 40 17.77 0.98 6.62
C CYS A 40 17.90 1.60 5.21
N ALA A 41 17.46 2.84 5.01
CA ALA A 41 17.41 3.54 3.71
C ALA A 41 16.54 2.88 2.61
N GLU A 42 15.78 1.83 2.93
CA GLU A 42 14.93 1.10 1.98
C GLU A 42 13.45 0.99 2.39
N GLY A 43 13.06 1.68 3.47
CA GLY A 43 11.67 1.84 3.89
C GLY A 43 11.11 0.78 4.85
N GLU A 44 11.90 -0.20 5.27
CA GLU A 44 11.46 -1.28 6.18
C GLU A 44 11.38 -0.84 7.66
N CYS A 45 12.34 -0.02 8.13
CA CYS A 45 12.46 0.19 9.57
C CYS A 45 11.55 1.27 10.17
N GLY A 46 11.04 2.19 9.34
CA GLY A 46 10.23 3.34 9.77
C GLY A 46 10.92 4.34 10.71
N ALA A 47 12.23 4.25 10.94
CA ALA A 47 12.94 5.21 11.80
C ALA A 47 12.96 6.64 11.21
N CYS A 48 12.72 6.75 9.91
CA CYS A 48 12.66 8.00 9.15
C CYS A 48 11.23 8.55 9.00
N SER A 49 10.23 7.95 9.67
CA SER A 49 8.83 8.34 9.46
C SER A 49 8.59 9.81 9.77
N ILE A 50 7.86 10.47 8.86
CA ILE A 50 7.36 11.84 8.98
C ILE A 50 5.87 11.84 8.63
N MET A 51 5.14 12.85 9.09
CA MET A 51 3.75 13.09 8.68
C MET A 51 3.72 14.08 7.53
N VAL A 52 2.85 13.83 6.56
CA VAL A 52 2.57 14.74 5.45
C VAL A 52 1.07 15.03 5.43
N ALA A 53 0.70 16.29 5.26
CA ALA A 53 -0.69 16.68 5.03
C ALA A 53 -1.12 16.20 3.63
N ARG A 54 -2.12 15.33 3.58
CA ARG A 54 -2.64 14.73 2.33
C ARG A 54 -4.14 15.00 2.22
N PRO A 55 -4.70 15.04 1.00
CA PRO A 55 -6.15 15.16 0.83
C PRO A 55 -6.89 13.96 1.42
N THR A 56 -8.07 14.22 1.97
CA THR A 56 -9.11 13.20 2.21
C THR A 56 -9.89 12.93 0.91
N GLU A 57 -10.87 12.01 0.95
CA GLU A 57 -11.85 11.88 -0.15
C GLU A 57 -12.78 13.10 -0.25
N GLY A 58 -13.03 13.78 0.88
CA GLY A 58 -13.66 15.10 0.92
C GLY A 58 -12.68 16.26 0.70
N SER A 59 -13.09 17.47 1.04
CA SER A 59 -12.27 18.69 0.91
C SER A 59 -11.26 18.90 2.04
N GLY A 60 -11.18 17.98 3.00
CA GLY A 60 -10.35 18.07 4.19
C GLY A 60 -8.91 17.57 3.98
N THR A 61 -8.15 17.68 5.06
CA THR A 61 -6.78 17.20 5.17
C THR A 61 -6.72 16.02 6.14
N GLN A 62 -5.90 15.03 5.82
CA GLN A 62 -5.50 13.98 6.75
C GLN A 62 -3.98 13.99 6.93
N TRP A 63 -3.54 13.60 8.13
CA TRP A 63 -2.13 13.34 8.37
C TRP A 63 -1.78 11.93 7.92
N THR A 64 -0.80 11.83 7.02
CA THR A 64 -0.34 10.54 6.50
C THR A 64 1.13 10.35 6.81
N ALA A 65 1.46 9.28 7.54
CA ALA A 65 2.85 8.93 7.81
C ALA A 65 3.49 8.24 6.59
N ILE A 66 4.70 8.67 6.22
CA ILE A 66 5.49 8.09 5.12
C ILE A 66 6.97 7.94 5.52
N ASN A 67 7.71 7.13 4.76
CA ASN A 67 9.16 6.99 4.89
C ASN A 67 9.91 8.14 4.19
N ALA A 68 10.53 9.04 4.97
CA ALA A 68 11.27 10.18 4.40
C ALA A 68 12.52 9.76 3.60
N CYS A 69 13.08 8.57 3.85
CA CYS A 69 14.29 8.12 3.15
C CYS A 69 14.05 7.76 1.69
N LEU A 70 12.81 7.47 1.27
CA LEU A 70 12.52 7.03 -0.11
C LEU A 70 12.11 8.16 -1.04
N VAL A 71 11.51 9.21 -0.49
CA VAL A 71 10.86 10.26 -1.29
C VAL A 71 11.86 11.38 -1.57
N PRO A 72 12.11 11.76 -2.84
CA PRO A 72 12.91 12.92 -3.15
C PRO A 72 12.18 14.17 -2.66
N VAL A 73 12.89 15.10 -2.01
CA VAL A 73 12.23 16.28 -1.43
C VAL A 73 11.56 17.16 -2.49
N ALA A 74 12.02 17.08 -3.74
CA ALA A 74 11.40 17.72 -4.91
C ALA A 74 9.91 17.34 -5.06
N ALA A 75 9.55 16.09 -4.75
CA ALA A 75 8.16 15.62 -4.80
C ALA A 75 7.27 16.25 -3.71
N LEU A 76 7.87 16.93 -2.72
CA LEU A 76 7.15 17.59 -1.63
C LEU A 76 7.02 19.11 -1.81
N ASP A 77 7.46 19.68 -2.95
CA ASP A 77 7.26 21.11 -3.22
C ASP A 77 5.76 21.49 -3.13
N GLY A 78 5.47 22.55 -2.37
CA GLY A 78 4.13 23.00 -2.03
C GLY A 78 3.40 22.18 -0.95
N GLN A 79 4.01 21.10 -0.42
CA GLN A 79 3.41 20.25 0.60
C GLN A 79 3.78 20.70 2.03
N GLU A 80 3.10 20.11 3.01
CA GLU A 80 3.28 20.36 4.44
C GLU A 80 3.72 19.08 5.15
N VAL A 81 4.81 19.18 5.89
CA VAL A 81 5.50 18.11 6.60
C VAL A 81 5.55 18.41 8.10
N VAL A 82 5.27 17.40 8.92
CA VAL A 82 5.48 17.44 10.37
C VAL A 82 6.43 16.33 10.76
N THR A 83 7.49 16.71 11.47
CA THR A 83 8.49 15.81 12.05
C THR A 83 8.19 15.56 13.53
N SER A 84 8.88 14.62 14.16
CA SER A 84 8.71 14.37 15.60
C SER A 84 9.02 15.60 16.45
N GLU A 85 9.94 16.46 16.02
CA GLU A 85 10.27 17.72 16.70
C GLU A 85 9.19 18.80 16.52
N GLY A 86 8.37 18.67 15.47
CA GLY A 86 7.23 19.56 15.25
C GLY A 86 6.11 19.31 16.27
N LEU A 87 5.87 18.05 16.61
CA LEU A 87 4.75 17.64 17.46
C LEU A 87 4.85 18.13 18.91
N GLY A 88 6.04 18.33 19.45
CA GLY A 88 6.21 18.75 20.84
C GLY A 88 7.65 18.99 21.25
N ARG A 89 7.81 19.59 22.43
CA ARG A 89 9.11 19.95 23.04
C ARG A 89 9.24 19.24 24.40
N PRO A 90 10.44 19.08 24.98
CA PRO A 90 10.61 18.38 26.26
C PRO A 90 9.78 18.95 27.43
N ASP A 91 9.48 20.25 27.41
CA ASP A 91 8.64 20.97 28.37
C ASP A 91 7.13 20.93 28.05
N ALA A 92 6.76 20.52 26.84
CA ALA A 92 5.39 20.45 26.35
C ALA A 92 5.26 19.31 25.32
N LEU A 93 5.13 18.08 25.84
CA LEU A 93 5.05 16.88 25.03
C LEU A 93 3.67 16.73 24.38
N HIS A 94 3.67 16.31 23.12
CA HIS A 94 2.47 15.79 22.46
C HIS A 94 1.90 14.58 23.22
N PRO A 95 0.58 14.33 23.25
CA PRO A 95 0.00 13.14 23.90
C PRO A 95 0.69 11.83 23.53
N VAL A 96 0.99 11.63 22.24
CA VAL A 96 1.75 10.47 21.73
C VAL A 96 3.15 10.37 22.34
N GLN A 97 3.89 11.48 22.41
CA GLN A 97 5.23 11.51 23.02
C GLN A 97 5.16 11.22 24.52
N ARG A 98 4.16 11.78 25.21
CA ARG A 98 3.92 11.55 26.64
C ARG A 98 3.64 10.08 26.92
N GLU A 99 2.68 9.46 26.24
CA GLU A 99 2.31 8.05 26.47
C GLU A 99 3.47 7.11 26.15
N MET A 100 4.23 7.38 25.08
CA MET A 100 5.44 6.62 24.76
C MET A 100 6.51 6.72 25.85
N ALA A 101 6.70 7.90 26.47
CA ALA A 101 7.65 8.08 27.55
C ALA A 101 7.19 7.40 28.85
N VAL A 102 5.96 7.67 29.32
CA VAL A 102 5.49 7.21 30.64
C VAL A 102 5.27 5.70 30.72
N ARG A 103 5.05 5.03 29.58
CA ARG A 103 4.84 3.57 29.52
C ARG A 103 6.08 2.77 29.17
N GLY A 104 7.24 3.42 29.04
CA GLY A 104 8.48 2.74 28.68
C GLY A 104 8.53 2.29 27.22
N GLY A 105 7.80 2.98 26.32
CA GLY A 105 7.81 2.74 24.88
C GLY A 105 9.12 3.16 24.19
N SER A 106 10.09 3.70 24.94
CA SER A 106 11.41 4.13 24.46
C SER A 106 12.52 3.59 25.35
N GLN A 107 13.53 2.95 24.76
CA GLN A 107 14.75 2.50 25.46
C GLN A 107 15.99 3.18 24.88
N CYS A 108 16.55 2.67 23.76
CA CYS A 108 17.67 3.34 23.09
C CYS A 108 17.28 4.67 22.41
N GLY A 109 15.98 4.88 22.19
CA GLY A 109 15.43 6.10 21.60
C GLY A 109 15.55 6.24 20.08
N TYR A 110 16.29 5.37 19.38
CA TYR A 110 16.59 5.56 17.96
C TYR A 110 15.35 5.45 17.05
N CYS A 111 14.52 4.44 17.27
CA CYS A 111 13.27 4.25 16.50
C CYS A 111 12.13 5.15 16.98
N THR A 112 12.26 5.75 18.17
CA THR A 112 11.16 6.44 18.86
C THR A 112 10.55 7.55 18.00
N PRO A 113 11.33 8.48 17.38
CA PRO A 113 10.75 9.53 16.54
C PRO A 113 9.88 9.00 15.38
N GLY A 114 10.28 7.89 14.77
CA GLY A 114 9.51 7.24 13.71
C GLY A 114 8.16 6.71 14.20
N PHE A 115 8.16 6.02 15.35
CA PHE A 115 6.93 5.59 16.02
C PHE A 115 6.04 6.77 16.40
N ILE A 116 6.62 7.88 16.88
CA ILE A 116 5.85 9.08 17.23
C ILE A 116 5.08 9.60 16.01
N CYS A 117 5.73 9.74 14.85
CA CYS A 117 5.05 10.24 13.64
C CYS A 117 3.97 9.28 13.13
N SER A 118 4.23 7.97 13.10
CA SER A 118 3.21 6.98 12.69
C SER A 118 2.02 6.95 13.65
N MET A 119 2.29 6.96 14.96
CA MET A 119 1.26 6.94 15.99
C MET A 119 0.47 8.25 16.04
N ALA A 120 1.10 9.39 15.76
CA ALA A 120 0.42 10.68 15.65
C ALA A 120 -0.48 10.76 14.40
N ALA A 121 -0.06 10.21 13.25
CA ALA A 121 -0.94 10.13 12.08
C ALA A 121 -2.22 9.34 12.39
N GLU A 122 -2.11 8.19 13.06
CA GLU A 122 -3.27 7.38 13.48
C GLU A 122 -4.08 8.04 14.61
N TYR A 123 -3.43 8.76 15.52
CA TYR A 123 -4.09 9.53 16.58
C TYR A 123 -5.10 10.54 16.02
N TYR A 124 -4.78 11.14 14.88
CA TYR A 124 -5.62 12.11 14.16
C TYR A 124 -6.49 11.49 13.06
N ARG A 125 -6.56 10.15 12.94
CA ARG A 125 -7.41 9.50 11.94
C ARG A 125 -8.88 9.84 12.19
N GLU A 126 -9.56 10.28 11.14
CA GLU A 126 -11.00 10.52 11.17
C GLU A 126 -11.75 9.25 11.57
N GLY A 127 -12.75 9.40 12.45
CA GLY A 127 -13.52 8.26 12.96
C GLY A 127 -12.78 7.39 13.98
N ARG A 128 -11.57 7.76 14.44
CA ARG A 128 -10.97 7.10 15.61
C ARG A 128 -11.76 7.47 16.86
N CYS A 129 -12.59 6.57 17.32
CA CYS A 129 -13.33 6.69 18.57
C CYS A 129 -13.10 5.47 19.45
N ALA A 130 -13.36 5.62 20.75
CA ALA A 130 -13.48 4.44 21.59
C ALA A 130 -14.56 3.55 21.00
N ALA A 131 -14.27 2.25 20.88
CA ALA A 131 -15.31 1.28 20.57
C ALA A 131 -16.35 1.43 21.68
N THR A 132 -17.49 2.04 21.36
CA THR A 132 -18.62 2.04 22.27
C THR A 132 -18.89 0.58 22.54
N ALA A 133 -18.85 0.16 23.82
CA ALA A 133 -19.44 -1.11 24.19
C ALA A 133 -20.83 -1.09 23.57
N ALA A 134 -21.05 -1.92 22.56
CA ALA A 134 -22.26 -1.88 21.75
C ALA A 134 -23.46 -1.85 22.70
N THR A 135 -24.07 -0.68 22.87
CA THR A 135 -25.40 -0.59 23.46
C THR A 135 -26.30 -1.21 22.42
N PRO A 136 -26.96 -2.34 22.71
CA PRO A 136 -27.87 -2.94 21.77
C PRO A 136 -28.92 -1.89 21.45
N ASP A 137 -29.06 -1.56 20.17
CA ASP A 137 -30.17 -0.75 19.69
C ASP A 137 -31.46 -1.53 19.98
N PRO A 138 -32.35 -1.07 20.88
CA PRO A 138 -33.57 -1.79 21.20
C PRO A 138 -34.58 -1.78 20.04
N SER A 139 -34.29 -1.07 18.94
CA SER A 139 -35.16 -0.96 17.77
C SER A 139 -34.84 -1.95 16.64
N GLN A 140 -33.76 -2.73 16.75
CA GLN A 140 -33.47 -3.83 15.83
C GLN A 140 -34.13 -5.13 16.29
N ASN A 141 -35.45 -5.22 16.13
CA ASN A 141 -36.17 -6.47 16.24
C ASN A 141 -35.96 -7.31 14.98
N GLY A 142 -35.05 -8.29 15.05
CA GLY A 142 -35.16 -9.53 14.28
C GLY A 142 -33.97 -9.86 13.38
N HIS A 143 -33.29 -10.95 13.73
CA HIS A 143 -32.25 -11.69 12.96
C HIS A 143 -30.81 -11.16 13.01
N GLU A 144 -30.21 -11.16 14.22
CA GLU A 144 -28.78 -11.46 14.33
C GLU A 144 -28.61 -12.96 14.63
N PRO A 145 -27.86 -13.74 13.81
CA PRO A 145 -27.44 -15.06 14.24
C PRO A 145 -26.37 -14.91 15.32
N ALA A 146 -26.55 -15.63 16.43
CA ALA A 146 -25.61 -15.66 17.54
C ALA A 146 -24.18 -15.86 17.04
N ALA A 147 -23.27 -14.96 17.46
CA ALA A 147 -21.85 -15.05 17.16
C ALA A 147 -21.30 -16.44 17.53
N THR A 148 -21.06 -17.27 16.51
CA THR A 148 -20.28 -18.49 16.67
C THR A 148 -18.81 -18.10 16.70
N ALA A 149 -18.10 -18.54 17.74
CA ALA A 149 -16.70 -18.21 18.03
C ALA A 149 -15.65 -18.72 17.00
N ASN A 150 -16.06 -19.01 15.75
CA ASN A 150 -15.23 -19.62 14.70
C ASN A 150 -15.34 -18.93 13.33
N ASP A 151 -15.80 -17.69 13.25
CA ASP A 151 -15.63 -16.88 12.04
C ASP A 151 -14.20 -16.30 12.00
N PRO A 152 -13.33 -16.70 11.04
CA PRO A 152 -11.99 -16.13 10.90
C PRO A 152 -12.02 -14.65 10.49
N GLY A 153 -13.17 -14.15 10.02
CA GLY A 153 -13.43 -12.75 9.72
C GLY A 153 -13.94 -11.93 10.91
N ASN A 154 -14.18 -12.56 12.07
CA ASN A 154 -14.75 -11.90 13.25
C ASN A 154 -14.10 -12.38 14.57
N ALA A 155 -12.81 -12.74 14.51
CA ALA A 155 -12.00 -12.80 15.72
C ALA A 155 -11.97 -11.40 16.36
N PRO A 156 -12.02 -11.26 17.71
CA PRO A 156 -11.86 -9.96 18.34
C PRO A 156 -10.59 -9.34 17.81
N ASP A 157 -10.72 -8.18 17.15
CA ASP A 157 -9.64 -7.58 16.41
C ASP A 157 -8.56 -7.09 17.39
N HIS A 158 -7.62 -7.97 17.70
CA HIS A 158 -6.48 -7.69 18.56
C HIS A 158 -5.54 -6.63 17.97
N GLU A 159 -5.79 -6.18 16.73
CA GLU A 159 -5.06 -5.12 16.05
C GLU A 159 -5.71 -3.76 16.30
N HIS A 160 -7.01 -3.70 16.62
CA HIS A 160 -7.69 -2.47 17.02
C HIS A 160 -7.81 -2.33 18.55
N GLY A 161 -7.31 -1.20 19.07
CA GLY A 161 -7.38 -0.86 20.48
C GLY A 161 -8.80 -0.48 20.94
N PRO A 162 -9.06 -0.49 22.26
CA PRO A 162 -10.35 -0.04 22.82
C PRO A 162 -10.67 1.43 22.50
N ASN A 163 -9.66 2.22 22.16
CA ASN A 163 -9.75 3.61 21.73
C ASN A 163 -9.85 3.77 20.19
N GLY A 164 -10.09 2.67 19.46
CA GLY A 164 -10.18 2.62 18.00
C GLY A 164 -8.83 2.73 17.27
N PHE A 165 -7.70 2.69 17.97
CA PHE A 165 -6.38 2.78 17.37
C PHE A 165 -6.05 1.52 16.55
N ASP A 166 -5.75 1.67 15.27
CA ASP A 166 -5.31 0.56 14.40
C ASP A 166 -3.79 0.33 14.51
N LEU A 167 -3.37 -0.83 15.03
CA LEU A 167 -1.96 -1.20 15.11
C LEU A 167 -1.30 -1.40 13.74
N HIS A 168 -2.05 -1.62 12.67
CA HIS A 168 -1.49 -1.67 11.31
C HIS A 168 -0.79 -0.37 10.94
N ALA A 169 -1.20 0.76 11.52
CA ALA A 169 -0.50 2.04 11.36
C ALA A 169 0.98 2.00 11.80
N LEU A 170 1.35 1.06 12.67
CA LEU A 170 2.72 0.86 13.17
C LEU A 170 3.45 -0.31 12.49
N SER A 171 2.84 -0.96 11.50
CA SER A 171 3.37 -2.16 10.84
C SER A 171 4.73 -1.97 10.15
N GLY A 172 5.11 -0.73 9.85
CA GLY A 172 6.40 -0.38 9.22
C GLY A 172 7.41 0.23 10.17
N ASN A 173 7.20 0.15 11.49
CA ASN A 173 8.11 0.69 12.48
C ASN A 173 8.76 -0.47 13.25
N LEU A 174 10.09 -0.59 13.14
CA LEU A 174 10.84 -1.65 13.81
C LEU A 174 11.50 -1.15 15.10
N CYS A 175 11.35 -1.94 16.17
CA CYS A 175 12.05 -1.72 17.43
C CYS A 175 12.80 -2.98 17.85
N ARG A 176 14.09 -2.83 18.16
CA ARG A 176 14.93 -3.95 18.62
C ARG A 176 15.00 -4.09 20.14
N CYS A 177 14.53 -3.11 20.90
CA CYS A 177 14.77 -3.01 22.34
C CYS A 177 13.52 -3.30 23.19
N THR A 178 12.37 -2.73 22.82
CA THR A 178 11.19 -2.70 23.71
C THR A 178 10.38 -3.98 23.74
N GLY A 179 10.55 -4.87 22.77
CA GLY A 179 9.66 -6.00 22.56
C GLY A 179 8.22 -5.59 22.20
N TYR A 180 8.01 -4.35 21.73
CA TYR A 180 6.75 -3.75 21.24
C TYR A 180 5.60 -3.60 22.23
N ARG A 181 5.50 -4.44 23.27
CA ARG A 181 4.42 -4.36 24.27
C ARG A 181 4.21 -2.96 24.84
N PRO A 182 5.23 -2.25 25.39
CA PRO A 182 5.00 -0.91 25.94
C PRO A 182 4.64 0.15 24.88
N ILE A 183 5.01 -0.06 23.61
CA ILE A 183 4.62 0.82 22.49
C ILE A 183 3.13 0.65 22.18
N ARG A 184 2.67 -0.60 22.10
CA ARG A 184 1.25 -0.92 21.94
C ARG A 184 0.43 -0.37 23.10
N ASP A 185 0.90 -0.58 24.34
CA ASP A 185 0.22 -0.10 25.53
C ASP A 185 0.15 1.44 25.55
N ALA A 186 1.10 2.15 24.93
CA ALA A 186 1.04 3.60 24.71
C ALA A 186 0.00 4.00 23.64
N ALA A 187 -0.04 3.30 22.51
CA ALA A 187 -1.04 3.56 21.46
C ALA A 187 -2.48 3.42 21.98
N TYR A 188 -2.74 2.37 22.76
CA TYR A 188 -4.07 2.08 23.31
C TYR A 188 -4.48 2.99 24.47
N ALA A 189 -3.54 3.76 25.03
CA ALA A 189 -3.81 4.71 26.09
C ALA A 189 -4.15 6.12 25.58
N LEU A 190 -4.02 6.36 24.27
CA LEU A 190 -4.29 7.68 23.70
C LEU A 190 -5.76 8.04 23.82
N GLY A 191 -6.03 9.21 24.40
CA GLY A 191 -7.34 9.85 24.39
C GLY A 191 -7.72 10.43 23.03
N ALA A 192 -8.66 11.38 23.01
CA ALA A 192 -8.98 12.17 21.83
C ALA A 192 -8.12 13.46 21.79
N PRO A 193 -7.88 14.06 20.61
CA PRO A 193 -7.33 15.41 20.50
C PRO A 193 -8.12 16.41 21.34
N ALA A 194 -7.43 17.39 21.92
CA ALA A 194 -8.08 18.51 22.60
C ALA A 194 -8.77 19.43 21.59
N ASP A 195 -9.78 20.18 22.03
CA ASP A 195 -10.55 21.08 21.16
C ASP A 195 -9.68 22.20 20.54
N ASP A 196 -8.60 22.58 21.21
CA ASP A 196 -7.63 23.59 20.77
C ASP A 196 -6.37 23.00 20.10
N ASP A 197 -6.38 21.69 19.79
CA ASP A 197 -5.25 21.01 19.16
C ASP A 197 -5.06 21.54 17.71
N PRO A 198 -3.89 22.14 17.38
CA PRO A 198 -3.67 22.76 16.08
C PRO A 198 -3.61 21.73 14.94
N TYR A 199 -3.16 20.51 15.20
CA TYR A 199 -3.09 19.45 14.20
C TYR A 199 -4.44 18.81 13.94
N ALA A 200 -5.32 18.76 14.95
CA ALA A 200 -6.72 18.39 14.76
C ALA A 200 -7.48 19.47 13.99
N ALA A 201 -7.32 20.75 14.36
CA ALA A 201 -7.91 21.88 13.63
C ALA A 201 -7.47 21.91 12.15
N ARG A 202 -6.21 21.51 11.88
CA ARG A 202 -5.66 21.44 10.52
C ARG A 202 -6.41 20.47 9.61
N LEU A 203 -7.08 19.45 10.14
CA LEU A 203 -7.83 18.46 9.35
C LEU A 203 -9.01 19.08 8.59
N ALA A 204 -9.64 20.13 9.14
CA ALA A 204 -10.76 20.82 8.51
C ALA A 204 -10.35 21.78 7.37
N ALA A 205 -9.06 22.14 7.30
CA ALA A 205 -8.55 23.03 6.26
C ALA A 205 -8.24 22.27 4.96
N ALA A 206 -8.27 22.99 3.84
CA ALA A 206 -7.95 22.43 2.54
C ALA A 206 -6.52 21.82 2.52
N PRO A 207 -6.32 20.70 1.81
CA PRO A 207 -5.01 20.09 1.71
C PRO A 207 -4.04 20.94 0.88
N PRO A 208 -2.72 20.89 1.17
CA PRO A 208 -1.75 21.61 0.35
C PRO A 208 -1.75 21.09 -1.08
N VAL A 209 -1.82 22.01 -2.05
CA VAL A 209 -1.81 21.69 -3.48
C VAL A 209 -0.38 21.46 -3.94
N ALA A 210 -0.15 20.35 -4.64
CA ALA A 210 1.13 20.07 -5.27
C ALA A 210 1.37 21.04 -6.42
N ARG A 211 2.60 21.51 -6.56
CA ARG A 211 2.97 22.52 -7.57
C ARG A 211 3.65 21.88 -8.76
N ALA A 212 3.49 22.43 -9.96
CA ALA A 212 4.43 22.12 -11.02
C ALA A 212 5.84 22.52 -10.55
N THR A 213 6.80 21.60 -10.67
CA THR A 213 8.12 21.73 -10.06
C THR A 213 9.19 21.33 -11.05
N ARG A 214 10.25 22.13 -11.17
CA ARG A 214 11.45 21.73 -11.90
C ARG A 214 12.67 22.07 -11.08
N LEU A 215 13.42 21.05 -10.69
CA LEU A 215 14.72 21.19 -10.04
C LEU A 215 15.79 20.57 -10.93
N ASP A 216 16.80 21.36 -11.25
CA ASP A 216 17.99 20.95 -11.99
C ASP A 216 19.17 20.93 -11.00
N GLY A 217 20.00 19.89 -11.05
CA GLY A 217 21.15 19.74 -10.15
C GLY A 217 22.23 18.83 -10.71
N ALA A 218 23.22 18.53 -9.88
CA ALA A 218 24.39 17.76 -10.29
C ALA A 218 24.03 16.31 -10.69
N THR A 219 22.96 15.75 -10.12
CA THR A 219 22.53 14.38 -10.44
C THR A 219 21.49 14.26 -11.54
N GLY A 220 21.08 15.37 -12.18
CA GLY A 220 20.09 15.38 -13.25
C GLY A 220 18.97 16.41 -13.01
N THR A 221 17.78 16.09 -13.51
CA THR A 221 16.57 16.91 -13.40
C THR A 221 15.43 16.11 -12.77
N TYR A 222 14.68 16.73 -11.87
CA TYR A 222 13.35 16.29 -11.49
C TYR A 222 12.32 17.31 -11.99
N ALA A 223 11.35 16.84 -12.78
CA ALA A 223 10.26 17.64 -13.30
C ALA A 223 8.92 17.02 -12.90
N ARG A 224 8.10 17.75 -12.15
CA ARG A 224 6.69 17.42 -11.91
C ARG A 224 5.83 18.33 -12.78
N PRO A 225 5.22 17.81 -13.86
CA PRO A 225 4.29 18.54 -14.70
C PRO A 225 3.00 18.93 -13.96
N GLY A 226 2.25 19.87 -14.52
CA GLY A 226 0.96 20.32 -14.00
C GLY A 226 -0.21 19.40 -14.37
N ASP A 227 -0.10 18.69 -15.49
CA ASP A 227 -1.16 17.82 -16.02
C ASP A 227 -0.59 16.62 -16.79
N LEU A 228 -1.48 15.71 -17.20
CA LEU A 228 -1.10 14.50 -17.94
C LEU A 228 -0.53 14.80 -19.34
N THR A 229 -0.98 15.86 -20.00
CA THR A 229 -0.53 16.20 -21.36
C THR A 229 0.94 16.62 -21.33
N GLU A 230 1.32 17.47 -20.38
CA GLU A 230 2.70 17.87 -20.17
C GLU A 230 3.57 16.67 -19.75
N ALA A 231 3.05 15.75 -18.92
CA ALA A 231 3.77 14.53 -18.55
C ALA A 231 4.09 13.64 -19.75
N LEU A 232 3.14 13.47 -20.66
CA LEU A 232 3.32 12.69 -21.89
C LEU A 232 4.29 13.37 -22.87
N SER A 233 4.24 14.70 -22.97
CA SER A 233 5.21 15.48 -23.75
C SER A 233 6.62 15.29 -23.21
N LEU A 234 6.81 15.44 -21.89
CA LEU A 234 8.13 15.23 -21.25
C LEU A 234 8.64 13.81 -21.45
N LEU A 235 7.76 12.81 -21.40
CA LEU A 235 8.14 11.42 -21.62
C LEU A 235 8.52 11.14 -23.08
N ALA A 236 7.90 11.83 -24.04
CA ALA A 236 8.26 11.76 -25.45
C ALA A 236 9.60 12.48 -25.73
N ASP A 237 9.84 13.63 -25.10
CA ASP A 237 11.08 14.41 -25.24
C ASP A 237 12.27 13.75 -24.53
N HIS A 238 11.99 12.94 -23.50
CA HIS A 238 12.98 12.21 -22.71
C HIS A 238 12.63 10.72 -22.60
N PRO A 239 12.89 9.91 -23.65
CA PRO A 239 12.57 8.48 -23.67
C PRO A 239 13.11 7.65 -22.51
N ASP A 240 14.30 8.02 -22.01
CA ASP A 240 14.96 7.36 -20.88
C ASP A 240 14.51 7.89 -19.51
N ALA A 241 13.51 8.77 -19.47
CA ALA A 241 13.02 9.36 -18.23
C ALA A 241 12.38 8.29 -17.33
N VAL A 242 12.67 8.39 -16.03
CA VAL A 242 12.04 7.54 -15.02
C VAL A 242 10.81 8.24 -14.47
N LEU A 243 9.67 7.57 -14.57
CA LEU A 243 8.44 8.02 -13.91
C LEU A 243 8.52 7.75 -12.41
N VAL A 244 8.31 8.77 -11.59
CA VAL A 244 8.36 8.69 -10.14
C VAL A 244 6.98 9.06 -9.58
N ALA A 245 6.32 8.09 -8.98
CA ALA A 245 5.12 8.31 -8.18
C ALA A 245 5.49 8.32 -6.68
N GLY A 246 5.13 7.26 -5.94
CA GLY A 246 5.44 7.10 -4.51
C GLY A 246 6.92 6.94 -4.15
N ALA A 247 7.80 6.80 -5.15
CA ALA A 247 9.25 6.58 -4.99
C ALA A 247 9.64 5.33 -4.16
N THR A 248 8.72 4.39 -3.91
CA THR A 248 9.00 3.25 -3.02
C THR A 248 9.91 2.17 -3.63
N ASP A 249 9.99 2.08 -4.97
CA ASP A 249 10.99 1.26 -5.68
C ASP A 249 12.18 2.13 -6.13
N TRP A 250 11.92 3.31 -6.72
CA TRP A 250 12.95 4.24 -7.19
C TRP A 250 13.89 4.72 -6.06
N GLY A 251 13.36 5.04 -4.88
CA GLY A 251 14.16 5.47 -3.74
C GLY A 251 15.13 4.39 -3.27
N VAL A 252 14.76 3.10 -3.37
CA VAL A 252 15.66 1.98 -3.07
C VAL A 252 16.79 1.89 -4.10
N GLU A 253 16.48 2.07 -5.39
CA GLU A 253 17.51 2.11 -6.45
C GLU A 253 18.50 3.26 -6.22
N VAL A 254 18.01 4.45 -5.83
CA VAL A 254 18.85 5.62 -5.53
C VAL A 254 19.74 5.39 -4.30
N ASN A 255 19.17 4.85 -3.22
CA ASN A 255 19.83 4.73 -1.93
C ASN A 255 20.76 3.52 -1.83
N ILE A 256 20.27 2.34 -2.25
CA ILE A 256 20.98 1.06 -2.07
C ILE A 256 21.85 0.74 -3.28
N ARG A 257 21.40 1.08 -4.49
CA ARG A 257 22.15 0.79 -5.72
C ARG A 257 22.94 1.98 -6.25
N GLY A 258 22.80 3.15 -5.63
CA GLY A 258 23.47 4.37 -6.08
C GLY A 258 23.02 4.83 -7.46
N ALA A 259 21.82 4.42 -7.91
CA ALA A 259 21.31 4.82 -9.21
C ALA A 259 21.13 6.34 -9.27
N ARG A 260 21.47 6.93 -10.41
CA ARG A 260 21.24 8.35 -10.69
C ARG A 260 20.48 8.48 -11.99
N THR A 261 19.36 9.17 -11.92
CA THR A 261 18.42 9.32 -13.02
C THR A 261 18.65 10.67 -13.67
N PRO A 262 19.12 10.74 -14.93
CA PRO A 262 19.34 12.01 -15.62
C PRO A 262 18.07 12.86 -15.69
N PHE A 263 16.91 12.23 -15.87
CA PHE A 263 15.62 12.90 -15.92
C PHE A 263 14.53 12.07 -15.23
N ALA A 264 13.95 12.60 -14.15
CA ALA A 264 12.84 11.99 -13.43
C ALA A 264 11.56 12.82 -13.61
N ILE A 265 10.45 12.17 -13.93
CA ILE A 265 9.14 12.81 -14.10
C ILE A 265 8.25 12.45 -12.91
N GLY A 266 7.91 13.43 -12.08
CA GLY A 266 6.99 13.27 -10.95
C GLY A 266 5.55 13.18 -11.41
N ILE A 267 4.88 12.04 -11.21
CA ILE A 267 3.49 11.83 -11.65
C ILE A 267 2.51 11.59 -10.50
N ASP A 268 2.99 11.63 -9.24
CA ASP A 268 2.23 11.25 -8.06
C ASP A 268 0.98 12.11 -7.82
N ARG A 269 0.93 13.33 -8.36
CA ARG A 269 -0.13 14.32 -8.09
C ARG A 269 -0.94 14.77 -9.30
N LEU A 270 -0.80 14.12 -10.45
CA LEU A 270 -1.60 14.44 -11.64
C LEU A 270 -3.06 14.02 -11.42
N PRO A 271 -4.04 14.95 -11.46
CA PRO A 271 -5.45 14.62 -11.16
C PRO A 271 -6.01 13.48 -12.02
N GLU A 272 -5.63 13.42 -13.29
CA GLU A 272 -6.08 12.43 -14.28
C GLU A 272 -5.61 11.01 -13.96
N LEU A 273 -4.53 10.87 -13.18
CA LEU A 273 -3.98 9.60 -12.71
C LEU A 273 -4.47 9.24 -11.30
N ARG A 274 -5.31 10.09 -10.68
CA ARG A 274 -5.77 9.96 -9.28
C ARG A 274 -7.28 9.82 -9.17
N THR A 275 -7.92 9.28 -10.20
CA THR A 275 -9.36 9.01 -10.21
C THR A 275 -9.67 7.61 -9.67
N LEU A 276 -10.76 7.48 -8.92
CA LEU A 276 -11.33 6.18 -8.57
C LEU A 276 -12.82 6.20 -8.90
N SER A 277 -13.29 5.28 -9.74
CA SER A 277 -14.70 5.16 -10.10
C SER A 277 -15.17 3.71 -10.02
N VAL A 278 -16.41 3.53 -9.59
CA VAL A 278 -17.12 2.25 -9.58
C VAL A 278 -18.37 2.46 -10.43
N GLY A 279 -18.36 1.89 -11.63
CA GLY A 279 -19.51 1.88 -12.53
C GLY A 279 -20.24 0.54 -12.49
N ASP A 280 -21.17 0.36 -13.43
CA ASP A 280 -21.98 -0.86 -13.53
C ASP A 280 -21.16 -2.04 -14.11
N ASP A 281 -20.29 -1.75 -15.08
CA ASP A 281 -19.52 -2.77 -15.81
C ASP A 281 -18.07 -2.92 -15.32
N SER A 282 -17.52 -1.93 -14.62
CA SER A 282 -16.15 -1.97 -14.16
C SER A 282 -15.83 -1.01 -13.01
N VAL A 283 -14.76 -1.34 -12.29
CA VAL A 283 -14.08 -0.44 -11.34
C VAL A 283 -12.81 0.08 -12.01
N GLU A 284 -12.61 1.40 -12.04
CA GLU A 284 -11.40 2.01 -12.59
C GLU A 284 -10.60 2.70 -11.48
N ILE A 285 -9.30 2.39 -11.42
CA ILE A 285 -8.37 2.84 -10.40
C ILE A 285 -7.19 3.56 -11.08
N GLY A 286 -7.06 4.86 -10.83
CA GLY A 286 -5.99 5.69 -11.36
C GLY A 286 -4.60 5.25 -10.87
N ALA A 287 -3.62 5.26 -11.76
CA ALA A 287 -2.29 4.71 -11.53
C ALA A 287 -1.49 5.39 -10.41
N ALA A 288 -1.78 6.66 -10.11
CA ALA A 288 -1.10 7.45 -9.09
C ALA A 288 -1.81 7.43 -7.72
N LEU A 289 -2.93 6.72 -7.57
CA LEU A 289 -3.51 6.46 -6.26
C LEU A 289 -2.58 5.58 -5.44
N SER A 290 -2.28 6.02 -4.20
CA SER A 290 -1.55 5.17 -3.26
C SER A 290 -2.38 3.96 -2.86
N LEU A 291 -1.74 2.86 -2.48
CA LEU A 291 -2.46 1.64 -2.11
C LEU A 291 -3.41 1.86 -0.91
N SER A 292 -3.04 2.73 0.04
CA SER A 292 -3.94 3.13 1.14
C SER A 292 -5.14 3.96 0.66
N GLU A 293 -4.97 4.79 -0.38
CA GLU A 293 -6.10 5.51 -0.99
C GLU A 293 -7.03 4.58 -1.77
N VAL A 294 -6.47 3.58 -2.46
CA VAL A 294 -7.27 2.55 -3.14
C VAL A 294 -8.04 1.71 -2.12
N GLU A 295 -7.41 1.26 -1.04
CA GLU A 295 -8.06 0.50 0.03
C GLU A 295 -9.25 1.25 0.62
N ARG A 296 -9.03 2.49 1.08
CA ARG A 296 -10.08 3.33 1.66
C ARG A 296 -11.18 3.64 0.64
N GLY A 297 -10.78 4.08 -0.54
CA GLY A 297 -11.69 4.52 -1.57
C GLY A 297 -12.55 3.38 -2.11
N LEU A 298 -12.05 2.14 -2.17
CA LEU A 298 -12.87 1.00 -2.57
C LEU A 298 -13.85 0.58 -1.47
N ALA A 299 -13.55 0.81 -0.19
CA ALA A 299 -14.44 0.54 0.94
C ALA A 299 -15.04 -0.88 0.89
N GLY A 300 -14.20 -1.90 0.65
CA GLY A 300 -14.61 -3.31 0.60
C GLY A 300 -15.34 -3.75 -0.68
N ARG A 301 -15.64 -2.84 -1.62
CA ARG A 301 -16.37 -3.17 -2.87
C ARG A 301 -15.65 -4.14 -3.81
N VAL A 302 -14.35 -4.32 -3.64
CA VAL A 302 -13.56 -5.36 -4.32
C VAL A 302 -12.98 -6.31 -3.27
N PRO A 303 -13.73 -7.36 -2.86
CA PRO A 303 -13.38 -8.20 -1.72
C PRO A 303 -11.99 -8.85 -1.80
N LEU A 304 -11.52 -9.17 -3.01
CA LEU A 304 -10.18 -9.75 -3.18
C LEU A 304 -9.07 -8.75 -2.83
N LEU A 305 -9.21 -7.48 -3.21
CA LEU A 305 -8.23 -6.45 -2.88
C LEU A 305 -8.25 -6.15 -1.37
N ASP A 306 -9.43 -6.15 -0.75
CA ASP A 306 -9.60 -6.00 0.69
C ASP A 306 -8.83 -7.07 1.49
N LYS A 307 -8.85 -8.33 1.01
CA LYS A 307 -8.06 -9.43 1.59
C LYS A 307 -6.55 -9.30 1.35
N MET A 308 -6.15 -8.61 0.28
CA MET A 308 -4.74 -8.41 -0.08
C MET A 308 -4.09 -7.30 0.74
N PHE A 309 -4.77 -6.17 0.92
CA PHE A 309 -4.20 -4.96 1.50
C PHE A 309 -3.56 -5.14 2.89
N PRO A 310 -4.17 -5.83 3.87
CA PRO A 310 -3.57 -6.07 5.17
C PRO A 310 -2.26 -6.87 5.12
N GLN A 311 -2.05 -7.64 4.05
CA GLN A 311 -0.87 -8.49 3.81
C GLN A 311 0.19 -7.77 2.94
N PHE A 312 -0.14 -6.64 2.31
CA PHE A 312 0.75 -5.87 1.45
C PHE A 312 1.65 -4.93 2.28
N ALA A 313 2.96 -5.23 2.30
CA ALA A 313 3.99 -4.41 2.94
C ALA A 313 3.57 -3.84 4.33
N SER A 314 4.09 -2.68 4.70
CA SER A 314 3.63 -1.89 5.85
C SER A 314 2.75 -0.71 5.44
N ARG A 315 2.00 -0.13 6.39
CA ARG A 315 1.19 1.08 6.18
C ARG A 315 2.01 2.26 5.64
N LEU A 316 3.24 2.44 6.11
CA LEU A 316 4.15 3.49 5.63
C LEU A 316 4.48 3.35 4.14
N ILE A 317 4.70 2.11 3.68
CA ILE A 317 4.90 1.82 2.26
C ILE A 317 3.60 2.02 1.49
N ARG A 318 2.46 1.50 1.96
CA ARG A 318 1.15 1.63 1.29
C ARG A 318 0.69 3.08 1.14
N ASN A 319 1.06 3.95 2.07
CA ASN A 319 0.77 5.38 2.02
C ASN A 319 1.54 6.14 0.91
N GLY A 320 2.63 5.56 0.40
CA GLY A 320 3.41 6.13 -0.70
C GLY A 320 3.27 5.35 -2.00
N ALA A 321 3.44 4.03 -1.95
CA ALA A 321 3.37 3.14 -3.10
C ALA A 321 2.04 3.27 -3.83
N THR A 322 2.07 3.37 -5.16
CA THR A 322 0.88 3.48 -5.99
C THR A 322 0.58 2.19 -6.73
N ILE A 323 -0.68 1.98 -7.09
CA ILE A 323 -1.09 0.78 -7.85
C ILE A 323 -0.36 0.69 -9.20
N GLY A 324 -0.22 1.82 -9.91
CA GLY A 324 0.50 1.91 -11.16
C GLY A 324 2.01 1.72 -10.98
N GLY A 325 2.59 2.25 -9.90
CA GLY A 325 4.00 2.02 -9.56
C GLY A 325 4.29 0.54 -9.35
N ASN A 326 3.43 -0.16 -8.60
CA ASN A 326 3.60 -1.59 -8.33
C ASN A 326 3.55 -2.45 -9.60
N LEU A 327 2.63 -2.14 -10.53
CA LEU A 327 2.58 -2.80 -11.85
C LEU A 327 3.75 -2.40 -12.75
N GLY A 328 4.08 -1.10 -12.79
CA GLY A 328 5.13 -0.55 -13.65
C GLY A 328 6.54 -1.05 -13.29
N THR A 329 6.78 -1.40 -12.03
CA THR A 329 8.01 -2.08 -11.60
C THR A 329 8.21 -3.44 -12.27
N GLY A 330 7.13 -4.15 -12.63
CA GLY A 330 7.21 -5.47 -13.26
C GLY A 330 7.83 -6.55 -12.37
N SER A 331 7.71 -6.41 -11.04
CA SER A 331 8.32 -7.34 -10.09
C SER A 331 7.61 -8.70 -10.09
N PRO A 332 8.32 -9.84 -10.21
CA PRO A 332 7.70 -11.16 -10.15
C PRO A 332 7.09 -11.51 -8.78
N ILE A 333 7.50 -10.77 -7.75
CA ILE A 333 7.13 -10.94 -6.33
C ILE A 333 6.25 -9.78 -5.84
N GLY A 334 5.68 -8.99 -6.75
CA GLY A 334 4.66 -7.99 -6.39
C GLY A 334 3.37 -8.67 -5.93
N ASP A 335 2.73 -8.12 -4.90
CA ASP A 335 1.52 -8.69 -4.31
C ASP A 335 0.23 -8.29 -5.07
N THR A 336 0.20 -7.12 -5.71
CA THR A 336 -0.97 -6.65 -6.46
C THR A 336 -1.24 -7.41 -7.76
N PRO A 337 -0.22 -7.78 -8.58
CA PRO A 337 -0.46 -8.49 -9.84
C PRO A 337 -1.22 -9.81 -9.68
N PRO A 338 -0.89 -10.73 -8.74
CA PRO A 338 -1.66 -11.96 -8.56
C PRO A 338 -3.15 -11.72 -8.27
N ALA A 339 -3.48 -10.73 -7.43
CA ALA A 339 -4.87 -10.37 -7.16
C ALA A 339 -5.56 -9.81 -8.41
N LEU A 340 -4.91 -8.89 -9.12
CA LEU A 340 -5.47 -8.28 -10.33
C LEU A 340 -5.59 -9.26 -11.50
N LEU A 341 -4.71 -10.26 -11.59
CA LEU A 341 -4.81 -11.35 -12.57
C LEU A 341 -6.05 -12.22 -12.31
N ALA A 342 -6.32 -12.54 -11.04
CA ALA A 342 -7.53 -13.26 -10.64
C ALA A 342 -8.80 -12.42 -10.88
N LEU A 343 -8.70 -11.09 -10.78
CA LEU A 343 -9.78 -10.15 -11.13
C LEU A 343 -9.92 -9.89 -12.64
N GLU A 344 -9.10 -10.53 -13.48
CA GLU A 344 -9.12 -10.33 -14.94
C GLU A 344 -8.92 -8.85 -15.34
N ALA A 345 -8.11 -8.12 -14.56
CA ALA A 345 -7.93 -6.69 -14.73
C ALA A 345 -7.27 -6.34 -16.09
N LEU A 346 -7.59 -5.16 -16.58
CA LEU A 346 -6.98 -4.50 -17.74
C LEU A 346 -6.07 -3.37 -17.24
N VAL A 347 -4.96 -3.16 -17.95
CA VAL A 347 -4.07 -2.01 -17.78
C VAL A 347 -4.36 -1.00 -18.89
N VAL A 348 -4.73 0.22 -18.52
CA VAL A 348 -4.94 1.33 -19.46
C VAL A 348 -3.62 2.06 -19.63
N LEU A 349 -3.05 1.99 -20.83
CA LEU A 349 -1.80 2.67 -21.21
C LEU A 349 -2.14 3.94 -21.99
N ALA A 350 -1.48 5.04 -21.67
CA ALA A 350 -1.64 6.32 -22.34
C ALA A 350 -0.32 6.81 -22.93
N SER A 351 -0.37 7.37 -24.15
CA SER A 351 0.70 8.12 -24.79
C SER A 351 0.14 9.42 -25.39
N ALA A 352 1.00 10.24 -26.01
CA ALA A 352 0.57 11.41 -26.76
C ALA A 352 -0.38 11.07 -27.94
N ASP A 353 -0.36 9.83 -28.44
CA ASP A 353 -1.18 9.37 -29.57
C ASP A 353 -2.55 8.82 -29.14
N GLY A 354 -2.79 8.68 -27.83
CA GLY A 354 -4.05 8.19 -27.27
C GLY A 354 -3.87 7.09 -26.23
N GLU A 355 -4.96 6.36 -25.97
CA GLU A 355 -5.00 5.28 -24.98
C GLU A 355 -5.22 3.92 -25.63
N ARG A 356 -4.70 2.87 -24.98
CA ARG A 356 -5.02 1.48 -25.30
C ARG A 356 -5.12 0.63 -24.05
N GLU A 357 -5.91 -0.42 -24.13
CA GLU A 357 -6.11 -1.38 -23.05
C GLU A 357 -5.34 -2.67 -23.33
N VAL A 358 -4.76 -3.24 -22.27
CA VAL A 358 -4.09 -4.53 -22.32
C VAL A 358 -4.58 -5.40 -21.17
N PRO A 359 -5.03 -6.65 -21.42
CA PRO A 359 -5.24 -7.61 -20.36
C PRO A 359 -4.00 -7.76 -19.49
N LEU A 360 -4.13 -7.72 -18.16
CA LEU A 360 -2.97 -7.83 -17.28
C LEU A 360 -2.20 -9.15 -17.50
N ALA A 361 -2.89 -10.21 -17.93
CA ALA A 361 -2.29 -11.49 -18.30
C ALA A 361 -1.26 -11.36 -19.45
N ASP A 362 -1.42 -10.37 -20.32
CA ASP A 362 -0.53 -10.10 -21.46
C ASP A 362 0.46 -8.95 -21.18
N TYR A 363 0.35 -8.29 -20.02
CA TYR A 363 1.12 -7.07 -19.74
C TYR A 363 2.60 -7.33 -19.46
N PHE A 364 2.92 -8.39 -18.73
CA PHE A 364 4.29 -8.75 -18.35
C PHE A 364 4.90 -9.70 -19.39
N THR A 365 6.01 -9.28 -20.01
CA THR A 365 6.68 -10.04 -21.09
C THR A 365 7.94 -10.76 -20.62
N GLY A 366 8.42 -10.45 -19.43
CA GLY A 366 9.64 -11.01 -18.85
C GLY A 366 9.97 -10.36 -17.50
N TYR A 367 11.12 -10.73 -16.93
CA TYR A 367 11.57 -10.21 -15.64
C TYR A 367 11.71 -8.68 -15.67
N ARG A 368 10.85 -7.97 -14.93
CA ARG A 368 10.77 -6.50 -14.92
C ARG A 368 10.61 -5.89 -16.33
N GLN A 369 9.95 -6.61 -17.23
CA GLN A 369 9.65 -6.20 -18.60
C GLN A 369 8.14 -6.21 -18.84
N THR A 370 7.68 -5.25 -19.63
CA THR A 370 6.25 -5.06 -19.93
C THR A 370 6.05 -4.77 -21.42
N VAL A 371 4.80 -4.83 -21.88
CA VAL A 371 4.40 -4.44 -23.26
C VAL A 371 4.36 -2.94 -23.50
N LYS A 372 4.70 -2.12 -22.50
CA LYS A 372 4.68 -0.65 -22.58
C LYS A 372 5.65 -0.19 -23.67
N ARG A 373 5.17 0.65 -24.58
CA ARG A 373 5.96 1.29 -25.64
C ARG A 373 6.69 2.50 -25.06
N GLU A 374 7.68 2.99 -25.81
CA GLU A 374 8.28 4.29 -25.56
C GLU A 374 7.20 5.38 -25.56
N GLY A 375 7.30 6.36 -24.68
CA GLY A 375 6.27 7.41 -24.53
C GLY A 375 4.97 6.97 -23.83
N GLU A 376 4.79 5.69 -23.49
CA GLU A 376 3.60 5.22 -22.75
C GLU A 376 3.81 5.27 -21.22
N LEU A 377 2.75 5.56 -20.49
CA LEU A 377 2.63 5.34 -19.05
C LEU A 377 1.35 4.57 -18.70
N ILE A 378 1.30 3.99 -17.50
CA ILE A 378 0.06 3.40 -16.98
C ILE A 378 -0.84 4.53 -16.50
N ARG A 379 -2.00 4.70 -17.11
CA ARG A 379 -3.00 5.71 -16.72
C ARG A 379 -3.92 5.19 -15.62
N ALA A 380 -4.43 3.97 -15.78
CA ALA A 380 -5.34 3.34 -14.83
C ALA A 380 -5.27 1.80 -14.90
N VAL A 381 -5.87 1.16 -13.90
CA VAL A 381 -6.21 -0.26 -13.86
C VAL A 381 -7.73 -0.38 -13.88
N ARG A 382 -8.28 -1.23 -14.74
CA ARG A 382 -9.72 -1.46 -14.83
C ARG A 382 -10.05 -2.91 -14.46
N ILE A 383 -10.95 -3.09 -13.51
CA ILE A 383 -11.41 -4.40 -13.04
C ILE A 383 -12.82 -4.62 -13.57
N PRO A 384 -13.07 -5.66 -14.40
CA PRO A 384 -14.40 -5.94 -14.92
C PRO A 384 -15.37 -6.41 -13.81
N LEU A 385 -16.64 -6.07 -13.95
CA LEU A 385 -17.76 -6.54 -13.13
C LEU A 385 -18.64 -7.52 -13.94
N PRO A 386 -19.37 -8.45 -13.28
CA PRO A 386 -19.42 -8.67 -11.83
C PRO A 386 -18.17 -9.36 -11.27
N LEU A 387 -17.91 -9.15 -9.97
CA LEU A 387 -16.85 -9.84 -9.24
C LEU A 387 -17.31 -11.24 -8.81
N SER A 388 -16.35 -12.14 -8.64
CA SER A 388 -16.63 -13.47 -8.11
C SER A 388 -16.97 -13.48 -6.63
N GLU A 389 -17.85 -14.41 -6.24
CA GLU A 389 -18.36 -14.53 -4.88
C GLU A 389 -17.28 -15.02 -3.90
N VAL A 390 -16.57 -16.09 -4.29
CA VAL A 390 -15.53 -16.70 -3.46
C VAL A 390 -14.18 -16.10 -3.82
N THR A 391 -13.62 -15.32 -2.90
CA THR A 391 -12.31 -14.69 -3.09
C THR A 391 -11.36 -15.02 -1.95
N ALA A 392 -10.07 -15.10 -2.23
CA ALA A 392 -9.04 -15.15 -1.19
C ALA A 392 -7.71 -14.61 -1.71
N PHE A 393 -6.94 -13.97 -0.83
CA PHE A 393 -5.55 -13.66 -1.09
C PHE A 393 -4.68 -14.36 -0.06
N HIS A 394 -3.80 -15.25 -0.51
CA HIS A 394 -2.89 -15.98 0.37
C HIS A 394 -1.46 -15.54 0.06
N LYS A 395 -0.84 -14.86 1.04
CA LYS A 395 0.57 -14.52 1.01
C LYS A 395 1.38 -15.44 1.91
N ILE A 396 2.48 -15.95 1.39
CA ILE A 396 3.44 -16.75 2.14
C ILE A 396 4.77 -16.00 2.17
N ALA A 397 5.15 -15.61 3.38
CA ALA A 397 6.36 -14.86 3.69
C ALA A 397 6.89 -15.28 5.06
N LYS A 398 8.07 -14.79 5.47
CA LYS A 398 8.68 -15.12 6.77
C LYS A 398 8.05 -14.31 7.91
N ARG A 399 7.46 -13.15 7.59
CA ARG A 399 6.67 -12.32 8.52
C ARG A 399 5.29 -12.03 7.95
N ARG A 400 4.35 -11.75 8.84
CA ARG A 400 2.97 -11.40 8.48
C ARG A 400 2.88 -10.03 7.79
N PHE A 401 3.61 -9.05 8.29
CA PHE A 401 3.67 -7.68 7.75
C PHE A 401 5.08 -7.37 7.26
N ASP A 402 5.16 -6.39 6.34
CA ASP A 402 6.42 -5.77 5.91
C ASP A 402 7.49 -6.79 5.47
N ASP A 403 7.07 -7.75 4.66
CA ASP A 403 7.95 -8.77 4.08
C ASP A 403 7.55 -9.04 2.63
N ILE A 404 8.54 -9.49 1.87
CA ILE A 404 8.40 -9.79 0.44
C ILE A 404 7.87 -11.21 0.28
N SER A 405 6.91 -11.37 -0.61
CA SER A 405 6.30 -12.68 -0.90
C SER A 405 7.31 -13.71 -1.39
N SER A 406 7.29 -14.89 -0.75
CA SER A 406 7.84 -16.11 -1.34
C SER A 406 6.85 -16.67 -2.37
N VAL A 407 5.57 -16.69 -2.02
CA VAL A 407 4.46 -17.02 -2.93
C VAL A 407 3.29 -16.12 -2.58
N ALA A 408 2.61 -15.58 -3.58
CA ALA A 408 1.35 -14.86 -3.43
C ALA A 408 0.32 -15.46 -4.38
N VAL A 409 -0.89 -15.71 -3.90
CA VAL A 409 -1.97 -16.29 -4.70
C VAL A 409 -3.26 -15.48 -4.52
N GLY A 410 -3.80 -15.00 -5.63
CA GLY A 410 -5.14 -14.42 -5.69
C GLY A 410 -6.13 -15.44 -6.24
N PHE A 411 -7.26 -15.61 -5.57
CA PHE A 411 -8.34 -16.50 -5.98
C PHE A 411 -9.64 -15.72 -6.17
N ALA A 412 -10.35 -16.00 -7.26
CA ALA A 412 -11.69 -15.53 -7.55
C ALA A 412 -12.48 -16.67 -8.24
N LEU A 413 -13.45 -17.24 -7.53
CA LEU A 413 -14.23 -18.40 -7.96
C LEU A 413 -15.73 -18.13 -7.84
N ASP A 414 -16.50 -18.68 -8.77
CA ASP A 414 -17.96 -18.74 -8.68
C ASP A 414 -18.39 -20.19 -8.47
N LEU A 415 -19.25 -20.42 -7.47
CA LEU A 415 -19.80 -21.72 -7.14
C LEU A 415 -21.31 -21.71 -7.37
N ARG A 416 -21.84 -22.68 -8.11
CA ARG A 416 -23.29 -22.89 -8.26
C ARG A 416 -23.63 -24.32 -7.94
N GLU A 417 -24.51 -24.52 -6.96
CA GLU A 417 -24.94 -25.86 -6.52
C GLU A 417 -23.76 -26.80 -6.19
N GLY A 418 -22.71 -26.24 -5.59
CA GLY A 418 -21.49 -26.99 -5.24
C GLY A 418 -20.56 -27.29 -6.41
N VAL A 419 -20.80 -26.74 -7.61
CA VAL A 419 -19.95 -26.88 -8.79
C VAL A 419 -19.22 -25.57 -9.07
N VAL A 420 -17.93 -25.64 -9.39
CA VAL A 420 -17.13 -24.47 -9.78
C VAL A 420 -17.52 -24.06 -11.21
N THR A 421 -18.18 -22.92 -11.38
CA THR A 421 -18.57 -22.42 -12.72
C THR A 421 -17.55 -21.46 -13.32
N LYS A 422 -16.72 -20.84 -12.47
CA LYS A 422 -15.62 -19.96 -12.88
C LYS A 422 -14.49 -20.12 -11.87
N ALA A 423 -13.25 -20.23 -12.36
CA ALA A 423 -12.06 -20.17 -11.54
C ALA A 423 -11.02 -19.23 -12.16
N ARG A 424 -10.59 -18.23 -11.39
CA ARG A 424 -9.53 -17.29 -11.79
C ARG A 424 -8.49 -17.26 -10.67
N ILE A 425 -7.27 -17.67 -10.99
CA ILE A 425 -6.21 -17.89 -10.01
C ILE A 425 -4.93 -17.22 -10.53
N GLY A 426 -4.53 -16.14 -9.87
CA GLY A 426 -3.28 -15.43 -10.16
C GLY A 426 -2.17 -15.84 -9.21
N LEU A 427 -0.96 -16.03 -9.73
CA LEU A 427 0.21 -16.50 -9.00
C LEU A 427 1.35 -15.47 -9.06
N GLY A 428 2.02 -15.25 -7.94
CA GLY A 428 3.22 -14.43 -7.81
C GLY A 428 4.34 -15.17 -7.09
N GLY A 429 5.59 -14.84 -7.42
CA GLY A 429 6.78 -15.46 -6.84
C GLY A 429 7.08 -16.87 -7.32
N VAL A 430 6.46 -17.35 -8.39
CA VAL A 430 6.61 -18.74 -8.87
C VAL A 430 7.02 -18.86 -10.34
N ALA A 431 7.28 -17.73 -10.99
CA ALA A 431 7.83 -17.65 -12.35
C ALA A 431 8.60 -16.31 -12.51
N ALA A 432 9.15 -16.08 -13.70
CA ALA A 432 9.84 -14.83 -14.04
C ALA A 432 8.88 -13.62 -14.13
N THR A 433 7.58 -13.86 -14.19
CA THR A 433 6.50 -12.87 -14.15
C THR A 433 5.35 -13.40 -13.29
N PRO A 434 4.43 -12.54 -12.82
CA PRO A 434 3.14 -13.00 -12.32
C PRO A 434 2.34 -13.68 -13.45
N ILE A 435 1.65 -14.79 -13.15
CA ILE A 435 0.97 -15.62 -14.15
C ILE A 435 -0.42 -16.07 -13.68
N ARG A 436 -1.24 -16.58 -14.61
CA ARG A 436 -2.50 -17.30 -14.31
C ARG A 436 -2.26 -18.80 -14.23
N ALA A 437 -2.91 -19.47 -13.27
CA ALA A 437 -2.82 -20.93 -13.09
C ALA A 437 -3.82 -21.66 -14.01
N LEU A 438 -3.67 -21.50 -15.34
CA LEU A 438 -4.68 -21.90 -16.32
C LEU A 438 -5.00 -23.40 -16.30
N ALA A 439 -4.01 -24.27 -16.06
CA ALA A 439 -4.27 -25.71 -15.97
C ALA A 439 -5.03 -26.06 -14.69
N THR A 440 -4.75 -25.35 -13.60
CA THR A 440 -5.49 -25.49 -12.34
C THR A 440 -6.93 -25.01 -12.48
N GLU A 441 -7.16 -23.88 -13.15
CA GLU A 441 -8.50 -23.37 -13.45
C GLU A 441 -9.30 -24.39 -14.25
N ALA A 442 -8.74 -24.93 -15.33
CA ALA A 442 -9.36 -25.98 -16.14
C ALA A 442 -9.61 -27.28 -15.36
N ALA A 443 -8.78 -27.60 -14.37
CA ALA A 443 -8.97 -28.76 -13.51
C ALA A 443 -10.10 -28.60 -12.48
N LEU A 444 -10.58 -27.37 -12.25
CA LEU A 444 -11.66 -27.04 -11.31
C LEU A 444 -12.99 -26.78 -12.03
N GLU A 445 -12.98 -26.01 -13.12
CA GLU A 445 -14.20 -25.58 -13.80
C GLU A 445 -15.05 -26.76 -14.29
N GLY A 446 -16.36 -26.69 -14.02
CA GLY A 446 -17.33 -27.73 -14.33
C GLY A 446 -17.32 -28.93 -13.37
N ARG A 447 -16.49 -28.91 -12.32
CA ARG A 447 -16.40 -30.00 -11.32
C ARG A 447 -16.93 -29.58 -9.96
N ALA A 448 -17.29 -30.57 -9.15
CA ALA A 448 -17.73 -30.35 -7.78
C ALA A 448 -16.61 -29.75 -6.91
N TRP A 449 -16.92 -28.72 -6.13
CA TRP A 449 -16.06 -28.13 -5.11
C TRP A 449 -15.97 -29.06 -3.90
N SER A 450 -15.30 -30.19 -4.10
CA SER A 450 -15.14 -31.27 -3.11
C SER A 450 -13.66 -31.47 -2.77
N ALA A 451 -13.39 -32.01 -1.60
CA ALA A 451 -12.02 -32.24 -1.13
C ALA A 451 -11.20 -33.10 -2.10
N ASP A 452 -11.80 -34.08 -2.79
CA ASP A 452 -11.11 -34.93 -3.76
C ASP A 452 -10.70 -34.15 -5.01
N VAL A 453 -11.63 -33.41 -5.61
CA VAL A 453 -11.37 -32.55 -6.78
C VAL A 453 -10.33 -31.49 -6.46
N VAL A 454 -10.43 -30.84 -5.29
CA VAL A 454 -9.46 -29.83 -4.87
C VAL A 454 -8.07 -30.43 -4.63
N ARG A 455 -7.96 -31.66 -4.11
CA ARG A 455 -6.66 -32.34 -3.99
C ARG A 455 -6.04 -32.64 -5.35
N GLU A 456 -6.84 -33.03 -6.34
CA GLU A 456 -6.35 -33.22 -7.72
C GLU A 456 -5.89 -31.90 -8.34
N ALA A 457 -6.71 -30.85 -8.26
CA ALA A 457 -6.35 -29.53 -8.77
C ALA A 457 -5.13 -28.94 -8.04
N ALA A 458 -4.98 -29.19 -6.74
CA ALA A 458 -3.80 -28.79 -5.97
C ALA A 458 -2.53 -29.51 -6.45
N ALA A 459 -2.64 -30.76 -6.92
CA ALA A 459 -1.52 -31.45 -7.54
C ALA A 459 -1.15 -30.83 -8.90
N VAL A 460 -2.13 -30.40 -9.70
CA VAL A 460 -1.90 -29.64 -10.94
C VAL A 460 -1.22 -28.30 -10.63
N MET A 461 -1.71 -27.57 -9.64
CA MET A 461 -1.18 -26.25 -9.25
C MET A 461 0.28 -26.28 -8.80
N ARG A 462 0.76 -27.41 -8.26
CA ARG A 462 2.18 -27.59 -7.91
C ARG A 462 3.10 -27.56 -9.14
N ALA A 463 2.58 -27.93 -10.30
CA ALA A 463 3.32 -27.91 -11.56
C ALA A 463 3.20 -26.58 -12.32
N GLU A 464 2.42 -25.61 -11.80
CA GLU A 464 2.25 -24.29 -12.42
C GLU A 464 3.44 -23.38 -12.09
N GLY A 465 4.02 -22.78 -13.13
CA GLY A 465 5.19 -21.91 -13.03
C GLY A 465 6.52 -22.67 -13.04
N THR A 466 7.60 -21.92 -12.84
CA THR A 466 8.99 -22.39 -12.87
C THR A 466 9.77 -21.78 -11.71
N PRO A 467 9.41 -22.12 -10.45
CA PRO A 467 10.00 -21.49 -9.28
C PRO A 467 11.51 -21.76 -9.20
N MET A 468 12.25 -20.75 -8.75
CA MET A 468 13.71 -20.82 -8.56
C MET A 468 14.07 -20.73 -7.08
N ASP A 469 15.25 -21.24 -6.73
CA ASP A 469 15.84 -21.01 -5.41
C ASP A 469 16.32 -19.56 -5.28
N ASP A 470 16.01 -18.91 -4.15
CA ASP A 470 16.62 -17.64 -3.75
C ASP A 470 16.74 -17.53 -2.21
N HIS A 471 17.17 -16.36 -1.72
CA HIS A 471 17.30 -16.09 -0.28
C HIS A 471 15.95 -16.05 0.49
N ARG A 472 14.82 -15.99 -0.22
CA ARG A 472 13.48 -15.93 0.37
C ARG A 472 12.95 -17.34 0.59
N ALA A 473 13.01 -18.19 -0.43
CA ALA A 473 12.52 -19.56 -0.38
C ALA A 473 13.14 -20.44 -1.48
N SER A 474 13.26 -21.74 -1.20
CA SER A 474 13.61 -22.73 -2.21
C SER A 474 12.46 -22.98 -3.20
N ALA A 475 12.80 -23.44 -4.40
CA ALA A 475 11.84 -23.86 -5.42
C ALA A 475 10.89 -24.93 -4.88
N ALA A 476 11.41 -25.94 -4.18
CA ALA A 476 10.62 -27.01 -3.58
C ALA A 476 9.60 -26.47 -2.54
N TYR A 477 9.99 -25.49 -1.73
CA TYR A 477 9.07 -24.85 -0.78
C TYR A 477 7.96 -24.07 -1.49
N ARG A 478 8.31 -23.30 -2.53
CA ARG A 478 7.33 -22.55 -3.34
C ARG A 478 6.31 -23.49 -3.98
N THR A 479 6.77 -24.56 -4.62
CA THR A 479 5.94 -25.62 -5.20
C THR A 479 4.99 -26.24 -4.17
N ALA A 480 5.50 -26.67 -3.01
CA ALA A 480 4.67 -27.28 -1.97
C ALA A 480 3.59 -26.32 -1.44
N THR A 481 3.95 -25.04 -1.33
CA THR A 481 3.07 -23.98 -0.82
C THR A 481 1.93 -23.68 -1.79
N LEU A 482 2.17 -23.66 -3.10
CA LEU A 482 1.13 -23.44 -4.12
C LEU A 482 -0.05 -24.41 -3.94
N GLY A 483 0.22 -25.71 -3.95
CA GLY A 483 -0.84 -26.71 -3.76
C GLY A 483 -1.53 -26.60 -2.40
N THR A 484 -0.79 -26.20 -1.35
CA THR A 484 -1.36 -26.01 -0.02
C THR A 484 -2.30 -24.80 0.06
N ALA A 485 -2.01 -23.73 -0.69
CA ALA A 485 -2.88 -22.55 -0.75
C ALA A 485 -4.28 -22.87 -1.28
N LEU A 486 -4.39 -23.71 -2.31
CA LEU A 486 -5.69 -24.16 -2.83
C LEU A 486 -6.44 -25.05 -1.82
N LEU A 487 -5.74 -25.95 -1.12
CA LEU A 487 -6.35 -26.75 -0.06
C LEU A 487 -6.85 -25.88 1.11
N LYS A 488 -6.08 -24.84 1.45
CA LYS A 488 -6.47 -23.85 2.45
C LYS A 488 -7.73 -23.10 2.04
N LEU A 489 -7.82 -22.65 0.77
CA LEU A 489 -9.02 -21.98 0.25
C LEU A 489 -10.26 -22.87 0.41
N HIS A 490 -10.16 -24.15 0.06
CA HIS A 490 -11.27 -25.09 0.25
C HIS A 490 -11.64 -25.23 1.72
N ALA A 491 -10.68 -25.37 2.63
CA ALA A 491 -10.97 -25.44 4.07
C ALA A 491 -11.66 -24.17 4.61
N GLU A 492 -11.28 -22.99 4.11
CA GLU A 492 -11.90 -21.70 4.49
C GLU A 492 -13.32 -21.55 3.95
N THR A 493 -13.67 -22.22 2.84
CA THR A 493 -14.94 -22.03 2.11
C THR A 493 -15.92 -23.19 2.28
N ALA A 494 -15.46 -24.39 2.61
CA ALA A 494 -16.29 -25.58 2.81
C ALA A 494 -17.25 -25.46 4.00
N THR A 495 -16.91 -24.64 5.00
CA THR A 495 -17.68 -24.51 6.25
C THR A 495 -18.97 -23.70 6.10
N GLN A 496 -19.22 -23.03 4.96
CA GLN A 496 -20.44 -22.24 4.76
C GLN A 496 -21.64 -23.03 4.22
N GLN A 497 -21.47 -24.30 3.79
CA GLN A 497 -22.56 -25.07 3.15
C GLN A 497 -23.17 -26.19 4.01
N GLU A 498 -22.57 -26.58 5.14
CA GLU A 498 -23.03 -27.76 5.91
C GLU A 498 -23.95 -27.44 7.11
N VAL A 499 -24.20 -26.17 7.44
CA VAL A 499 -25.15 -25.81 8.52
C VAL A 499 -26.56 -25.61 7.94
N GLY A 500 -27.17 -26.70 7.45
CA GLY A 500 -28.50 -26.62 6.86
C GLY A 500 -29.09 -27.90 6.29
N ALA A 501 -28.64 -29.08 6.72
CA ALA A 501 -29.23 -30.38 6.38
C ALA A 501 -29.81 -31.08 7.60
#